data_AF-A0A971WHC5-F1
#
_entry.id   AF-A0A971WHC5-F1
#
_cell.length_a   1.000
_cell.length_b   1.000
_cell.length_c   1.000
_cell.angle_alpha   90.00
_cell.angle_beta   90.00
_cell.angle_gamma   90.00
#
_symmetry.space_group_name_H-M   'P 1'
#
loop_
_entity.id
_entity.type
_entity.pdbx_description
1 polymer ?
#
loop_
_entity_poly.entity_id
_entity_poly.type
_entity_poly.pdbx_seq_one_letter_code
_entity_poly.pdbx_strand_id
1 'polypeptide(L)'
;MDLNLLVGGEAGQGVQTVSGALSTILQRSGYFVFSIEDYQSRIRGGHSFTQVRFSTNPLRAALKEVDILACLNEETYQLHRRRVKEGGWVLGAVGNEREAHFQHFLPLNFEKIAEGVGNKIFANIVAVGAILGILGLDLESADSYLEEIFARKGEEIVEKNKQALRRGRDEVIPYVSSPLIEETRRGNSSLLVLDGNQALGWGALLSGCQFYSAYPMTPSTGILNFISSHAKESGVVVEQAEDEIAAINMAIGASYAGARAMTATSGGGVCLMAEGLGLAAMTETPLVVVDAQRPGPSTGLPTRTSQGDLEFVIHASHDEFPRFVFAPRDPQEAINLVIRAFNLAEKYQVPVIILSDQYLADSKWTYENLEVKERPDAPQFSSFPLPYRRYLISPSGVSPRAIPGLGKALVVADSDEHDEFGHLTEDLNLRVEMHKKRMRKKETMRKEVRLPYHREGKDLTLIGWGSTWGVIEEAGERLKAEGIDSGIIHFSEIYPLPLQIEELFSHVSLPVVVENNYGGQLANLLERELKLPFPFRINSYNGRPFLVEELLLKVKEVGKNG
;
A
#
# COMPACT_ATOMS: atom_id res chain seq x y z
N MET A 1 21.91 12.61 7.11
CA MET A 1 22.12 11.20 7.53
C MET A 1 21.06 10.35 6.87
N ASP A 2 21.42 9.20 6.30
CA ASP A 2 20.51 8.23 5.67
C ASP A 2 21.13 6.84 5.81
N LEU A 3 20.55 6.02 6.69
CA LEU A 3 21.08 4.71 7.07
C LEU A 3 20.05 3.64 6.75
N ASN A 4 20.54 2.49 6.29
CA ASN A 4 19.71 1.38 5.85
C ASN A 4 20.22 0.08 6.48
N LEU A 5 19.39 -0.59 7.27
CA LEU A 5 19.72 -1.85 7.90
C LEU A 5 18.87 -3.00 7.33
N LEU A 6 19.43 -4.19 7.29
CA LEU A 6 18.70 -5.41 6.97
C LEU A 6 18.84 -6.41 8.10
N VAL A 7 17.69 -6.90 8.58
CA VAL A 7 17.62 -8.04 9.51
C VAL A 7 17.04 -9.20 8.74
N GLY A 8 17.70 -10.35 8.76
CA GLY A 8 17.20 -11.56 8.11
C GLY A 8 17.33 -12.79 8.97
N GLY A 9 16.51 -13.79 8.66
CA GLY A 9 16.47 -15.07 9.34
C GLY A 9 15.37 -15.97 8.81
N GLU A 10 15.27 -17.15 9.41
CA GLU A 10 14.21 -18.10 9.09
C GLU A 10 12.86 -17.62 9.64
N ALA A 11 11.77 -17.86 8.90
CA ALA A 11 10.42 -17.57 9.40
C ALA A 11 10.18 -18.26 10.76
N GLY A 12 9.91 -17.46 11.79
CA GLY A 12 9.76 -17.90 13.18
C GLY A 12 10.95 -17.57 14.10
N GLN A 13 12.10 -17.13 13.58
CA GLN A 13 13.22 -16.65 14.39
C GLN A 13 13.03 -15.23 14.95
N GLY A 14 11.98 -14.52 14.50
CA GLY A 14 11.61 -13.21 15.03
C GLY A 14 12.23 -12.02 14.31
N VAL A 15 12.49 -12.16 13.00
CA VAL A 15 12.89 -11.04 12.11
C VAL A 15 11.97 -9.84 12.30
N GLN A 16 10.65 -10.04 12.24
CA GLN A 16 9.65 -8.98 12.44
C GLN A 16 9.65 -8.40 13.86
N THR A 17 10.03 -9.20 14.87
CA THR A 17 10.17 -8.71 16.25
C THR A 17 11.34 -7.74 16.37
N VAL A 18 12.49 -8.09 15.78
CA VAL A 18 13.67 -7.22 15.76
C VAL A 18 13.38 -5.96 14.96
N SER A 19 12.87 -6.08 13.74
CA SER A 19 12.63 -4.92 12.87
C SER A 19 11.49 -4.02 13.35
N GLY A 20 10.44 -4.58 13.96
CA GLY A 20 9.37 -3.81 14.58
C GLY A 20 9.86 -3.02 15.81
N ALA A 21 10.70 -3.64 16.65
CA ALA A 21 11.35 -2.96 17.77
C ALA A 21 12.24 -1.81 17.26
N LEU A 22 13.13 -2.08 16.29
CA LEU A 22 14.00 -1.07 15.71
C LEU A 22 13.21 0.09 15.11
N SER A 23 12.17 -0.19 14.32
CA SER A 23 11.36 0.85 13.68
C SER A 23 10.69 1.76 14.72
N THR A 24 10.16 1.19 15.80
CA THR A 24 9.53 1.96 16.89
C THR A 24 10.55 2.76 17.68
N ILE A 25 11.69 2.16 18.03
CA ILE A 25 12.75 2.83 18.80
C ILE A 25 13.35 3.98 18.00
N LEU A 26 13.66 3.77 16.71
CA LEU A 26 14.18 4.80 15.82
C LEU A 26 13.18 5.96 15.65
N GLN A 27 11.89 5.63 15.47
CA GLN A 27 10.84 6.63 15.39
C GLN A 27 10.73 7.45 16.68
N ARG A 28 10.74 6.82 17.85
CA ARG A 28 10.72 7.51 19.17
C ARG A 28 11.92 8.41 19.37
N SER A 29 13.07 8.00 18.86
CA SER A 29 14.31 8.79 18.84
C SER A 29 14.34 9.88 17.76
N GLY A 30 13.21 10.18 17.11
CA GLY A 30 13.07 11.35 16.22
C GLY A 30 13.56 11.15 14.79
N TYR A 31 13.71 9.91 14.34
CA TYR A 31 14.07 9.58 12.97
C TYR A 31 12.85 9.18 12.15
N PHE A 32 12.82 9.62 10.90
CA PHE A 32 11.90 9.07 9.93
C PHE A 32 12.33 7.65 9.60
N VAL A 33 11.38 6.72 9.57
CA VAL A 33 11.60 5.31 9.30
C VAL A 33 10.75 4.90 8.10
N PHE A 34 11.38 4.17 7.19
CA PHE A 34 10.75 3.49 6.09
C PHE A 34 11.18 2.02 6.10
N SER A 35 10.26 1.07 6.23
CA SER A 35 10.61 -0.35 6.26
C SER A 35 9.86 -1.17 5.24
N ILE A 36 10.52 -2.17 4.68
CA ILE A 36 9.95 -3.12 3.73
C ILE A 36 10.18 -4.55 4.22
N GLU A 37 9.21 -5.42 3.98
CA GLU A 37 9.26 -6.82 4.40
C GLU A 37 9.30 -7.76 3.20
N ASP A 38 10.14 -8.79 3.28
CA ASP A 38 10.27 -9.87 2.31
C ASP A 38 10.10 -11.20 3.05
N TYR A 39 8.99 -11.87 2.78
CA TYR A 39 8.69 -13.17 3.37
C TYR A 39 8.11 -14.11 2.32
N GLN A 40 8.22 -15.41 2.60
CA GLN A 40 7.67 -16.46 1.76
C GLN A 40 6.27 -16.84 2.23
N SER A 41 5.46 -17.41 1.34
CA SER A 41 4.14 -17.98 1.67
C SER A 41 4.26 -19.27 2.50
N ARG A 42 4.91 -19.18 3.67
CA ARG A 42 5.21 -20.28 4.60
C ARG A 42 5.08 -19.76 6.04
N ILE A 43 4.45 -20.54 6.92
CA ILE A 43 4.26 -20.17 8.33
C ILE A 43 5.56 -20.37 9.13
N ARG A 44 6.34 -21.40 8.79
CA ARG A 44 7.66 -21.69 9.36
C ARG A 44 8.61 -22.12 8.27
N GLY A 45 9.88 -21.80 8.45
CA GLY A 45 10.91 -22.15 7.48
C GLY A 45 10.98 -21.21 6.28
N GLY A 46 12.12 -21.27 5.60
CA GLY A 46 12.46 -20.37 4.51
C GLY A 46 12.97 -19.02 5.01
N HIS A 47 13.71 -18.35 4.13
CA HIS A 47 14.33 -17.07 4.43
C HIS A 47 13.31 -15.93 4.39
N SER A 48 13.40 -15.06 5.40
CA SER A 48 12.66 -13.81 5.49
C SER A 48 13.61 -12.68 5.89
N PHE A 49 13.36 -11.47 5.41
CA PHE A 49 14.10 -10.30 5.86
C PHE A 49 13.22 -9.07 5.94
N THR A 50 13.59 -8.15 6.83
CA THR A 50 13.05 -6.80 6.86
C THR A 50 14.21 -5.84 6.64
N GLN A 51 13.98 -4.86 5.79
CA GLN A 51 14.89 -3.75 5.62
C GLN A 51 14.29 -2.52 6.29
N VAL A 52 15.07 -1.83 7.11
CA VAL A 52 14.65 -0.61 7.82
C VAL A 52 15.61 0.51 7.42
N ARG A 53 15.10 1.46 6.64
CA ARG A 53 15.81 2.68 6.30
C ARG A 53 15.35 3.77 7.25
N PHE A 54 16.27 4.58 7.75
CA PHE A 54 15.92 5.70 8.60
C PHE A 54 16.83 6.92 8.37
N SER A 55 16.27 8.11 8.57
CA SER A 55 16.93 9.37 8.27
C SER A 55 16.42 10.50 9.17
N THR A 56 17.17 11.59 9.18
CA THR A 56 16.74 12.88 9.74
C THR A 56 15.66 13.58 8.90
N ASN A 57 15.47 13.14 7.64
CA ASN A 57 14.50 13.67 6.69
C ASN A 57 13.48 12.57 6.30
N PRO A 58 12.28 12.93 5.81
CA PRO A 58 11.29 11.96 5.33
C PRO A 58 11.85 11.01 4.27
N LEU A 59 11.46 9.73 4.36
CA LEU A 59 11.87 8.65 3.46
C LEU A 59 10.67 8.07 2.72
N ARG A 60 10.89 7.65 1.47
CA ARG A 60 9.80 7.22 0.57
C ARG A 60 10.08 5.92 -0.19
N ALA A 61 11.31 5.42 -0.17
CA ALA A 61 11.70 4.28 -0.99
C ALA A 61 12.77 3.39 -0.32
N ALA A 62 12.82 2.14 -0.76
CA ALA A 62 13.88 1.21 -0.38
C ALA A 62 15.14 1.38 -1.23
N LEU A 63 16.28 1.15 -0.58
CA LEU A 63 17.60 1.12 -1.20
C LEU A 63 18.09 -0.31 -1.38
N LYS A 64 18.94 -0.54 -2.37
CA LYS A 64 19.60 -1.84 -2.56
C LYS A 64 20.64 -2.09 -1.50
N GLU A 65 21.50 -1.10 -1.26
CA GLU A 65 22.67 -1.24 -0.41
C GLU A 65 22.34 -0.96 1.06
N VAL A 66 22.98 -1.69 1.97
CA VAL A 66 22.76 -1.62 3.42
C VAL A 66 24.03 -1.22 4.16
N ASP A 67 23.86 -0.40 5.18
CA ASP A 67 24.92 0.03 6.10
C ASP A 67 25.14 -1.01 7.22
N ILE A 68 24.09 -1.74 7.61
CA ILE A 68 24.14 -2.80 8.63
C ILE A 68 23.40 -4.05 8.14
N LEU A 69 24.07 -5.20 8.17
CA LEU A 69 23.49 -6.52 7.93
C LEU A 69 23.50 -7.35 9.23
N ALA A 70 22.33 -7.54 9.83
CA ALA A 70 22.12 -8.35 11.02
C ALA A 70 21.55 -9.73 10.66
N CYS A 71 22.35 -10.77 10.85
CA CYS A 71 22.03 -12.14 10.48
C CYS A 71 21.57 -12.94 11.69
N LEU A 72 20.29 -13.34 11.73
CA LEU A 72 19.79 -14.29 12.73
C LEU A 72 20.20 -15.73 12.39
N ASN A 73 20.53 -15.99 11.12
CA ASN A 73 21.08 -17.26 10.64
C ASN A 73 22.13 -17.04 9.53
N GLU A 74 22.90 -18.10 9.24
CA GLU A 74 23.95 -18.08 8.21
C GLU A 74 23.41 -17.82 6.80
N GLU A 75 22.21 -18.33 6.50
CA GLU A 75 21.57 -18.15 5.19
C GLU A 75 21.39 -16.66 4.85
N THR A 76 21.06 -15.84 5.85
CA THR A 76 20.95 -14.38 5.70
C THR A 76 22.24 -13.76 5.21
N TYR A 77 23.37 -14.16 5.80
CA TYR A 77 24.68 -13.67 5.40
C TYR A 77 24.96 -14.04 3.93
N GLN A 78 24.80 -15.31 3.58
CA GLN A 78 25.10 -15.80 2.23
C GLN A 78 24.26 -15.10 1.15
N LEU A 79 22.99 -14.80 1.43
CA LEU A 79 22.09 -14.15 0.48
C LEU A 79 22.31 -12.64 0.34
N HIS A 80 22.69 -11.96 1.43
CA HIS A 80 22.68 -10.48 1.47
C HIS A 80 24.05 -9.83 1.62
N ARG A 81 25.14 -10.57 1.86
CA ARG A 81 26.49 -10.01 2.07
C ARG A 81 26.96 -9.03 0.98
N ARG A 82 26.59 -9.27 -0.28
CA ARG A 82 26.92 -8.38 -1.43
C ARG A 82 26.14 -7.07 -1.48
N ARG A 83 25.15 -6.89 -0.60
CA ARG A 83 24.38 -5.65 -0.46
C ARG A 83 25.02 -4.70 0.55
N VAL A 84 25.97 -5.17 1.33
CA VAL A 84 26.63 -4.34 2.35
C VAL A 84 27.54 -3.35 1.66
N LYS A 85 27.42 -2.07 2.01
CA LYS A 85 28.27 -1.01 1.45
C LYS A 85 29.72 -1.21 1.86
N GLU A 86 30.63 -0.60 1.10
CA GLU A 86 31.98 -0.37 1.59
C GLU A 86 31.92 0.41 2.92
N GLY A 87 32.62 -0.07 3.95
CA GLY A 87 32.50 0.51 5.30
C GLY A 87 31.39 -0.10 6.17
N GLY A 88 30.53 -0.95 5.62
CA GLY A 88 29.35 -1.47 6.32
C GLY A 88 29.65 -2.46 7.45
N TRP A 89 28.62 -2.69 8.28
CA TRP A 89 28.66 -3.60 9.42
C TRP A 89 27.96 -4.92 9.10
N VAL A 90 28.57 -6.02 9.49
CA VAL A 90 28.00 -7.37 9.40
C VAL A 90 28.07 -8.01 10.78
N LEU A 91 26.94 -8.46 11.32
CA LEU A 91 26.87 -9.06 12.65
C LEU A 91 25.90 -10.24 12.74
N GLY A 92 26.12 -11.10 13.73
CA GLY A 92 25.24 -12.23 14.04
C GLY A 92 25.79 -13.57 13.58
N ALA A 93 24.91 -14.46 13.11
CA ALA A 93 25.27 -15.77 12.57
C ALA A 93 25.78 -15.64 11.12
N VAL A 94 27.07 -15.35 10.95
CA VAL A 94 27.71 -14.98 9.66
C VAL A 94 28.86 -15.90 9.24
N GLY A 95 29.08 -16.97 10.00
CA GLY A 95 30.10 -17.97 9.68
C GLY A 95 31.52 -17.42 9.83
N ASN A 96 32.47 -18.03 9.12
CA ASN A 96 33.89 -17.65 9.18
C ASN A 96 34.38 -16.95 7.90
N GLU A 97 33.57 -16.90 6.84
CA GLU A 97 33.95 -16.28 5.58
C GLU A 97 33.72 -14.77 5.65
N ARG A 98 34.77 -13.96 5.68
CA ARG A 98 34.69 -12.49 5.66
C ARG A 98 35.01 -11.95 4.27
N GLU A 99 34.23 -10.99 3.76
CA GLU A 99 34.60 -10.23 2.56
C GLU A 99 35.52 -9.05 2.88
N ALA A 100 36.41 -8.71 1.95
CA ALA A 100 37.48 -7.71 2.17
C ALA A 100 36.95 -6.28 2.38
N HIS A 101 35.78 -5.95 1.84
CA HIS A 101 35.20 -4.59 1.89
C HIS A 101 34.43 -4.30 3.20
N PHE A 102 34.25 -5.29 4.07
CA PHE A 102 33.59 -5.07 5.37
C PHE A 102 34.53 -4.37 6.34
N GLN A 103 34.13 -3.23 6.86
CA GLN A 103 34.86 -2.56 7.93
C GLN A 103 34.76 -3.35 9.23
N HIS A 104 33.55 -3.83 9.56
CA HIS A 104 33.28 -4.58 10.78
C HIS A 104 32.55 -5.89 10.46
N PHE A 105 33.13 -7.01 10.90
CA PHE A 105 32.58 -8.35 10.76
C PHE A 105 32.58 -9.01 12.14
N LEU A 106 31.39 -9.14 12.74
CA LEU A 106 31.20 -9.54 14.13
C LEU A 106 30.36 -10.83 14.22
N PRO A 107 30.99 -12.01 14.21
CA PRO A 107 30.31 -13.27 14.50
C PRO A 107 29.78 -13.26 15.94
N LEU A 108 28.47 -13.03 16.08
CA LEU A 108 27.79 -12.95 17.38
C LEU A 108 26.71 -14.02 17.46
N ASN A 109 26.79 -14.86 18.49
CA ASN A 109 25.74 -15.83 18.76
C ASN A 109 24.72 -15.21 19.72
N PHE A 110 23.68 -14.57 19.15
CA PHE A 110 22.64 -13.90 19.93
C PHE A 110 21.92 -14.83 20.91
N GLU A 111 21.70 -16.10 20.55
CA GLU A 111 21.08 -17.09 21.44
C GLU A 111 21.96 -17.39 22.65
N LYS A 112 23.27 -17.59 22.45
CA LYS A 112 24.22 -17.86 23.54
C LYS A 112 24.35 -16.67 24.48
N ILE A 113 24.33 -15.44 23.95
CA ILE A 113 24.34 -14.22 24.77
C ILE A 113 23.04 -14.14 25.61
N ALA A 114 21.89 -14.45 24.99
CA ALA A 114 20.58 -14.46 25.64
C ALA A 114 20.44 -15.55 26.71
N GLU A 115 21.06 -16.73 26.54
CA GLU A 115 21.13 -17.77 27.56
C GLU A 115 21.82 -17.26 28.84
N GLY A 116 22.82 -16.37 28.71
CA GLY A 116 23.46 -15.72 29.85
C GLY A 116 22.55 -14.77 30.65
N VAL A 117 21.40 -14.37 30.08
CA VAL A 117 20.32 -13.61 30.73
C VAL A 117 19.24 -14.55 31.32
N GLY A 118 19.26 -15.82 30.92
CA GLY A 118 18.46 -16.90 31.48
C GLY A 118 17.62 -17.67 30.45
N ASN A 119 17.50 -17.19 29.19
CA ASN A 119 16.75 -17.91 28.16
C ASN A 119 17.08 -17.41 26.74
N LYS A 120 17.19 -18.34 25.77
CA LYS A 120 17.40 -18.01 24.36
C LYS A 120 16.31 -17.15 23.72
N ILE A 121 15.10 -17.09 24.29
CA ILE A 121 13.99 -16.26 23.78
C ILE A 121 14.34 -14.77 23.70
N PHE A 122 15.33 -14.32 24.48
CA PHE A 122 15.79 -12.93 24.47
C PHE A 122 16.77 -12.61 23.32
N ALA A 123 17.13 -13.57 22.47
CA ALA A 123 18.09 -13.40 21.36
C ALA A 123 17.74 -12.22 20.46
N ASN A 124 16.45 -12.02 20.17
CA ASN A 124 15.99 -10.90 19.35
C ASN A 124 16.28 -9.54 20.00
N ILE A 125 16.14 -9.44 21.32
CA ILE A 125 16.45 -8.20 22.03
C ILE A 125 17.95 -7.98 22.16
N VAL A 126 18.76 -9.06 22.26
CA VAL A 126 20.22 -8.96 22.12
C VAL A 126 20.59 -8.38 20.74
N ALA A 127 19.98 -8.88 19.66
CA ALA A 127 20.23 -8.35 18.32
C ALA A 127 19.86 -6.86 18.20
N VAL A 128 18.71 -6.45 18.75
CA VAL A 128 18.32 -5.02 18.83
C VAL A 128 19.38 -4.22 19.58
N GLY A 129 19.83 -4.69 20.74
CA GLY A 129 20.85 -4.02 21.56
C GLY A 129 22.18 -3.83 20.82
N ALA A 130 22.64 -4.86 20.11
CA ALA A 130 23.83 -4.80 19.28
C ALA A 130 23.70 -3.76 18.16
N ILE A 131 22.57 -3.73 17.46
CA ILE A 131 22.32 -2.74 16.41
C ILE A 131 22.29 -1.31 17.00
N LEU A 132 21.60 -1.09 18.11
CA LEU A 132 21.57 0.22 18.77
C LEU A 132 22.97 0.67 19.25
N GLY A 133 23.80 -0.27 19.70
CA GLY A 133 25.19 -0.02 20.06
C GLY A 133 26.05 0.46 18.89
N ILE A 134 25.92 -0.19 17.72
CA ILE A 134 26.58 0.23 16.48
C ILE A 134 26.12 1.63 16.06
N LEU A 135 24.81 1.89 16.17
CA LEU A 135 24.25 3.19 15.85
C LEU A 135 24.69 4.29 16.83
N GLY A 136 25.07 3.95 18.05
CA GLY A 136 25.40 4.91 19.11
C GLY A 136 24.18 5.57 19.74
N LEU A 137 23.00 4.96 19.63
CA LEU A 137 21.79 5.46 20.26
C LEU A 137 21.79 5.16 21.76
N ASP A 138 21.20 6.07 22.55
CA ASP A 138 20.88 5.76 23.95
C ASP A 138 19.79 4.67 24.03
N LEU A 139 19.67 4.07 25.21
CA LEU A 139 18.72 2.99 25.45
C LEU A 139 17.42 3.49 26.09
N GLU A 140 17.20 4.79 26.23
CA GLU A 140 16.03 5.32 26.95
C GLU A 140 14.73 5.01 26.18
N SER A 141 14.70 5.34 24.89
CA SER A 141 13.60 4.98 23.98
C SER A 141 13.37 3.46 23.92
N ALA A 142 14.44 2.68 23.99
CA ALA A 142 14.39 1.23 23.94
C ALA A 142 13.85 0.62 25.23
N ASP A 143 14.28 1.11 26.39
CA ASP A 143 13.77 0.68 27.70
C ASP A 143 12.27 1.00 27.82
N SER A 144 11.85 2.20 27.41
CA SER A 144 10.43 2.59 27.38
C SER A 144 9.60 1.69 26.46
N TYR A 145 10.12 1.36 25.27
CA TYR A 145 9.47 0.41 24.36
C TYR A 145 9.30 -0.98 24.99
N LEU A 146 10.34 -1.49 25.64
CA LEU A 146 10.31 -2.81 26.29
C LEU A 146 9.32 -2.85 27.47
N GLU A 147 9.25 -1.78 28.25
CA GLU A 147 8.25 -1.64 29.32
C GLU A 147 6.83 -1.74 28.78
N GLU A 148 6.50 -0.99 27.74
CA GLU A 148 5.16 -0.97 27.16
C GLU A 148 4.73 -2.32 26.58
N ILE A 149 5.59 -2.92 25.75
CA ILE A 149 5.29 -4.17 25.05
C ILE A 149 5.19 -5.36 26.01
N PHE A 150 6.03 -5.40 27.05
CA PHE A 150 6.11 -6.52 27.98
C PHE A 150 5.45 -6.27 29.33
N ALA A 151 4.82 -5.10 29.57
CA ALA A 151 4.14 -4.76 30.82
C ALA A 151 3.17 -5.86 31.28
N ARG A 152 2.37 -6.40 30.36
CA ARG A 152 1.38 -7.45 30.66
C ARG A 152 2.00 -8.81 31.04
N LYS A 153 3.30 -9.00 30.80
CA LYS A 153 4.04 -10.24 31.12
C LYS A 153 4.76 -10.18 32.47
N GLY A 154 4.72 -9.03 33.17
CA GLY A 154 5.30 -8.84 34.50
C GLY A 154 6.70 -8.21 34.51
N GLU A 155 7.03 -7.55 35.63
CA GLU A 155 8.26 -6.75 35.80
C GLU A 155 9.55 -7.56 35.58
N GLU A 156 9.60 -8.82 36.04
CA GLU A 156 10.78 -9.67 35.85
C GLU A 156 11.11 -9.89 34.36
N ILE A 157 10.09 -10.08 33.53
CA ILE A 157 10.28 -10.26 32.08
C ILE A 157 10.74 -8.96 31.43
N VAL A 158 10.21 -7.82 31.86
CA VAL A 158 10.65 -6.50 31.39
C VAL A 158 12.14 -6.31 31.72
N GLU A 159 12.56 -6.55 32.95
CA GLU A 159 13.95 -6.37 33.38
C GLU A 159 14.91 -7.33 32.65
N LYS A 160 14.51 -8.59 32.42
CA LYS A 160 15.31 -9.52 31.61
C LYS A 160 15.48 -9.05 30.16
N ASN A 161 14.43 -8.49 29.54
CA ASN A 161 14.57 -7.91 28.19
C ASN A 161 15.53 -6.70 28.21
N LYS A 162 15.41 -5.81 29.21
CA LYS A 162 16.33 -4.68 29.40
C LYS A 162 17.78 -5.11 29.60
N GLN A 163 18.01 -6.21 30.33
CA GLN A 163 19.33 -6.80 30.51
C GLN A 163 19.86 -7.38 29.19
N ALA A 164 19.05 -8.10 28.43
CA ALA A 164 19.42 -8.65 27.13
C ALA A 164 19.79 -7.55 26.13
N LEU A 165 19.05 -6.44 26.12
CA LEU A 165 19.33 -5.26 25.32
C LEU A 165 20.72 -4.69 25.62
N ARG A 166 21.04 -4.49 26.91
CA ARG A 166 22.35 -4.00 27.36
C ARG A 166 23.47 -4.96 26.98
N ARG A 167 23.29 -6.27 27.19
CA ARG A 167 24.31 -7.26 26.79
C ARG A 167 24.61 -7.25 25.30
N GLY A 168 23.59 -7.16 24.46
CA GLY A 168 23.79 -7.04 23.01
C GLY A 168 24.60 -5.80 22.64
N ARG A 169 24.31 -4.67 23.29
CA ARG A 169 25.07 -3.42 23.11
C ARG A 169 26.53 -3.57 23.54
N ASP A 170 26.78 -4.16 24.70
CA ASP A 170 28.12 -4.28 25.27
C ASP A 170 29.07 -5.14 24.41
N GLU A 171 28.54 -6.13 23.67
CA GLU A 171 29.31 -6.97 22.74
C GLU A 171 29.86 -6.19 21.53
N VAL A 172 29.22 -5.08 21.14
CA VAL A 172 29.63 -4.31 19.95
C VAL A 172 30.43 -3.05 20.30
N ILE A 173 30.24 -2.47 21.49
CA ILE A 173 30.90 -1.23 21.92
C ILE A 173 32.42 -1.25 21.70
N PRO A 174 33.17 -2.34 22.01
CA PRO A 174 34.62 -2.37 21.81
C PRO A 174 35.07 -2.16 20.36
N TYR A 175 34.18 -2.37 19.39
CA TYR A 175 34.45 -2.24 17.96
C TYR A 175 33.98 -0.90 17.38
N VAL A 176 33.20 -0.12 18.13
CA VAL A 176 32.68 1.18 17.71
C VAL A 176 33.71 2.26 18.06
N SER A 177 34.55 2.63 17.09
CA SER A 177 35.49 3.75 17.23
C SER A 177 34.81 5.12 17.11
N SER A 178 33.77 5.19 16.28
CA SER A 178 32.84 6.31 16.16
C SER A 178 31.44 5.76 15.90
N PRO A 179 30.39 6.25 16.59
CA PRO A 179 29.02 5.83 16.31
C PRO A 179 28.60 6.26 14.89
N LEU A 180 27.71 5.48 14.25
CA LEU A 180 27.13 5.87 12.94
C LEU A 180 26.23 7.10 13.04
N ILE A 181 25.71 7.40 14.23
CA ILE A 181 24.92 8.59 14.54
C ILE A 181 25.74 9.47 15.46
N GLU A 182 26.24 10.59 14.93
CA GLU A 182 27.09 11.53 15.67
C GLU A 182 26.29 12.42 16.64
N GLU A 183 25.07 12.81 16.26
CA GLU A 183 24.16 13.61 17.09
C GLU A 183 22.84 12.88 17.33
N THR A 184 22.59 12.53 18.58
CA THR A 184 21.30 11.96 19.01
C THR A 184 20.26 13.06 19.11
N ARG A 185 19.16 12.92 18.36
CA ARG A 185 17.95 13.72 18.62
C ARG A 185 17.36 13.27 19.95
N ARG A 186 17.42 14.13 20.96
CA ARG A 186 16.78 13.92 22.26
C ARG A 186 15.36 14.47 22.23
N GLY A 187 14.37 13.62 22.46
CA GLY A 187 12.98 14.06 22.69
C GLY A 187 11.95 13.05 22.21
N ASN A 188 10.80 12.98 22.91
CA ASN A 188 9.63 12.25 22.48
C ASN A 188 9.17 12.76 21.11
N SER A 189 9.50 12.02 20.07
CA SER A 189 9.07 12.27 18.70
C SER A 189 7.54 12.20 18.58
N SER A 190 6.93 13.18 17.90
CA SER A 190 5.52 13.16 17.51
C SER A 190 5.27 12.42 16.20
N LEU A 191 6.29 11.78 15.62
CA LEU A 191 6.16 11.05 14.37
C LEU A 191 5.15 9.90 14.53
N LEU A 192 4.32 9.69 13.53
CA LEU A 192 3.34 8.61 13.45
C LEU A 192 3.87 7.51 12.53
N VAL A 193 3.72 6.25 12.90
CA VAL A 193 4.02 5.10 12.01
C VAL A 193 2.72 4.59 11.42
N LEU A 194 2.69 4.38 10.11
CA LEU A 194 1.51 3.88 9.39
C LEU A 194 1.92 2.94 8.26
N ASP A 195 1.20 1.84 8.10
CA ASP A 195 1.26 0.98 6.91
C ASP A 195 0.05 1.19 5.99
N GLY A 196 0.11 0.68 4.76
CA GLY A 196 -0.95 0.87 3.77
C GLY A 196 -2.27 0.19 4.14
N ASN A 197 -2.24 -0.98 4.76
CA ASN A 197 -3.45 -1.69 5.17
C ASN A 197 -4.21 -0.94 6.27
N GLN A 198 -3.48 -0.43 7.28
CA GLN A 198 -4.03 0.44 8.32
C GLN A 198 -4.59 1.72 7.73
N ALA A 199 -3.90 2.32 6.75
CA ALA A 199 -4.34 3.54 6.10
C ALA A 199 -5.63 3.37 5.30
N LEU A 200 -5.76 2.27 4.55
CA LEU A 200 -7.00 1.91 3.85
C LEU A 200 -8.14 1.67 4.83
N GLY A 201 -7.86 0.98 5.95
CA GLY A 201 -8.81 0.76 7.03
C GLY A 201 -9.27 2.08 7.68
N TRP A 202 -8.34 2.98 8.03
CA TRP A 202 -8.66 4.32 8.53
C TRP A 202 -9.48 5.12 7.54
N GLY A 203 -9.11 5.09 6.25
CA GLY A 203 -9.87 5.73 5.19
C GLY A 203 -11.32 5.24 5.13
N ALA A 204 -11.55 3.94 5.32
CA ALA A 204 -12.90 3.35 5.37
C ALA A 204 -13.68 3.80 6.62
N LEU A 205 -13.04 3.82 7.80
CA LEU A 205 -13.73 4.29 9.01
C LEU A 205 -14.07 5.78 8.91
N LEU A 206 -13.13 6.61 8.44
CA LEU A 206 -13.30 8.06 8.28
C LEU A 206 -14.26 8.43 7.15
N SER A 207 -14.48 7.54 6.18
CA SER A 207 -15.50 7.72 5.15
C SER A 207 -16.92 7.43 5.65
N GLY A 208 -17.07 6.97 6.90
CA GLY A 208 -18.35 6.53 7.42
C GLY A 208 -18.80 5.19 6.85
N CYS A 209 -17.87 4.28 6.51
CA CYS A 209 -18.20 2.90 6.17
C CYS A 209 -18.98 2.25 7.32
N GLN A 210 -20.14 1.68 7.02
CA GLN A 210 -21.04 1.06 7.99
C GLN A 210 -21.08 -0.46 7.86
N PHE A 211 -20.66 -1.01 6.71
CA PHE A 211 -20.62 -2.45 6.48
C PHE A 211 -19.36 -2.83 5.70
N TYR A 212 -18.59 -3.77 6.24
CA TYR A 212 -17.42 -4.34 5.59
C TYR A 212 -17.53 -5.88 5.59
N SER A 213 -17.46 -6.49 4.41
CA SER A 213 -17.43 -7.95 4.25
C SER A 213 -16.21 -8.35 3.44
N ALA A 214 -15.50 -9.41 3.86
CA ALA A 214 -14.34 -9.90 3.12
C ALA A 214 -14.08 -11.39 3.41
N TYR A 215 -13.42 -12.05 2.45
CA TYR A 215 -12.78 -13.34 2.66
C TYR A 215 -11.26 -13.12 2.85
N PRO A 216 -10.60 -13.72 3.85
CA PRO A 216 -9.18 -13.49 4.09
C PRO A 216 -8.29 -13.90 2.91
N MET A 217 -7.63 -12.93 2.28
CA MET A 217 -6.62 -13.18 1.25
C MET A 217 -5.45 -12.19 1.35
N THR A 218 -4.20 -12.70 1.43
CA THR A 218 -2.98 -11.87 1.44
C THR A 218 -2.86 -11.04 0.16
N PRO A 219 -2.49 -9.75 0.24
CA PRO A 219 -2.17 -8.95 1.42
C PRO A 219 -3.36 -8.16 2.02
N SER A 220 -4.57 -8.30 1.47
CA SER A 220 -5.77 -7.54 1.91
C SER A 220 -6.26 -7.86 3.32
N THR A 221 -5.92 -9.02 3.89
CA THR A 221 -6.35 -9.45 5.24
C THR A 221 -6.00 -8.43 6.33
N GLY A 222 -4.94 -7.64 6.15
CA GLY A 222 -4.58 -6.56 7.09
C GLY A 222 -5.70 -5.52 7.26
N ILE A 223 -6.44 -5.22 6.19
CA ILE A 223 -7.59 -4.30 6.21
C ILE A 223 -8.72 -4.87 7.06
N LEU A 224 -9.08 -6.14 6.85
CA LEU A 224 -10.09 -6.85 7.64
C LEU A 224 -9.73 -6.84 9.13
N ASN A 225 -8.50 -7.20 9.47
CA ASN A 225 -8.03 -7.21 10.86
C ASN A 225 -8.10 -5.82 11.49
N PHE A 226 -7.69 -4.79 10.74
CA PHE A 226 -7.70 -3.41 11.20
C PHE A 226 -9.13 -2.93 11.49
N ILE A 227 -10.04 -3.04 10.51
CA ILE A 227 -11.43 -2.59 10.66
C ILE A 227 -12.12 -3.38 11.78
N SER A 228 -11.92 -4.70 11.83
CA SER A 228 -12.46 -5.57 12.88
C SER A 228 -12.02 -5.13 14.29
N SER A 229 -10.74 -4.79 14.47
CA SER A 229 -10.22 -4.33 15.76
C SER A 229 -10.83 -3.00 16.24
N HIS A 230 -11.36 -2.19 15.33
CA HIS A 230 -12.02 -0.91 15.63
C HIS A 230 -13.56 -0.98 15.54
N ALA A 231 -14.13 -2.14 15.23
CA ALA A 231 -15.54 -2.27 14.89
C ALA A 231 -16.48 -1.79 16.01
N LYS A 232 -16.12 -2.07 17.27
CA LYS A 232 -16.90 -1.65 18.44
C LYS A 232 -16.92 -0.13 18.62
N GLU A 233 -15.83 0.55 18.27
CA GLU A 233 -15.66 2.00 18.47
C GLU A 233 -16.30 2.80 17.33
N SER A 234 -16.20 2.31 16.10
CA SER A 234 -16.74 2.97 14.91
C SER A 234 -18.19 2.58 14.59
N GLY A 235 -18.68 1.45 15.10
CA GLY A 235 -20.02 0.93 14.82
C GLY A 235 -20.17 0.28 13.43
N VAL A 236 -19.08 0.06 12.71
CA VAL A 236 -19.08 -0.70 11.45
C VAL A 236 -19.39 -2.17 11.73
N VAL A 237 -20.25 -2.76 10.91
CA VAL A 237 -20.49 -4.21 10.90
C VAL A 237 -19.41 -4.87 10.05
N VAL A 238 -18.72 -5.85 10.61
CA VAL A 238 -17.65 -6.60 9.94
C VAL A 238 -18.06 -8.05 9.82
N GLU A 239 -18.13 -8.56 8.59
CA GLU A 239 -18.44 -9.95 8.30
C GLU A 239 -17.27 -10.63 7.58
N GLN A 240 -16.75 -11.70 8.19
CA GLN A 240 -15.83 -12.59 7.49
C GLN A 240 -16.65 -13.61 6.71
N ALA A 241 -16.89 -13.32 5.42
CA ALA A 241 -17.68 -14.18 4.56
C ALA A 241 -16.97 -15.51 4.26
N GLU A 242 -17.72 -16.47 3.72
CA GLU A 242 -17.24 -17.81 3.36
C GLU A 242 -16.36 -17.83 2.10
N ASP A 243 -16.57 -16.87 1.19
CA ASP A 243 -15.78 -16.66 -0.03
C ASP A 243 -15.96 -15.21 -0.56
N GLU A 244 -15.25 -14.87 -1.62
CA GLU A 244 -15.34 -13.54 -2.25
C GLU A 244 -16.68 -13.25 -2.94
N ILE A 245 -17.43 -14.28 -3.38
CA ILE A 245 -18.74 -14.13 -4.02
C ILE A 245 -19.76 -13.69 -2.96
N ALA A 246 -19.77 -14.35 -1.81
CA ALA A 246 -20.57 -13.97 -0.66
C ALA A 246 -20.16 -12.58 -0.15
N ALA A 247 -18.86 -12.31 -0.03
CA ALA A 247 -18.36 -11.01 0.45
C ALA A 247 -18.89 -9.84 -0.38
N ILE A 248 -18.76 -9.87 -1.71
CA ILE A 248 -19.21 -8.76 -2.55
C ILE A 248 -20.74 -8.62 -2.54
N ASN A 249 -21.47 -9.73 -2.57
CA ASN A 249 -22.93 -9.70 -2.58
C ASN A 249 -23.52 -9.20 -1.25
N MET A 250 -22.89 -9.51 -0.11
CA MET A 250 -23.23 -8.90 1.17
C MET A 250 -23.01 -7.38 1.17
N ALA A 251 -21.88 -6.91 0.63
CA ALA A 251 -21.60 -5.48 0.54
C ALA A 251 -22.60 -4.75 -0.38
N ILE A 252 -22.97 -5.34 -1.52
CA ILE A 252 -24.01 -4.81 -2.42
C ILE A 252 -25.36 -4.75 -1.69
N GLY A 253 -25.75 -5.81 -0.98
CA GLY A 253 -26.99 -5.84 -0.20
C GLY A 253 -27.03 -4.77 0.90
N ALA A 254 -25.92 -4.59 1.63
CA ALA A 254 -25.80 -3.53 2.62
C ALA A 254 -25.89 -2.13 1.99
N SER A 255 -25.26 -1.92 0.83
CA SER A 255 -25.37 -0.67 0.09
C SER A 255 -26.77 -0.40 -0.44
N TYR A 256 -27.47 -1.42 -0.96
CA TYR A 256 -28.88 -1.31 -1.33
C TYR A 256 -29.74 -0.87 -0.12
N ALA A 257 -29.47 -1.40 1.07
CA ALA A 257 -30.10 -1.00 2.33
C ALA A 257 -29.67 0.39 2.87
N GLY A 258 -28.77 1.09 2.17
CA GLY A 258 -28.36 2.46 2.45
C GLY A 258 -27.06 2.63 3.23
N ALA A 259 -26.37 1.54 3.55
CA ALA A 259 -25.05 1.62 4.17
C ALA A 259 -23.97 2.06 3.17
N ARG A 260 -22.97 2.81 3.62
CA ARG A 260 -21.67 2.84 2.91
C ARG A 260 -21.00 1.49 3.12
N ALA A 261 -20.85 0.73 2.03
CA ALA A 261 -20.32 -0.64 2.08
C ALA A 261 -19.02 -0.80 1.29
N MET A 262 -18.15 -1.65 1.81
CA MET A 262 -16.85 -1.95 1.20
C MET A 262 -16.48 -3.42 1.35
N THR A 263 -15.71 -3.92 0.39
CA THR A 263 -15.00 -5.20 0.50
C THR A 263 -13.53 -5.02 0.11
N ALA A 264 -12.66 -5.94 0.53
CA ALA A 264 -11.27 -5.96 0.09
C ALA A 264 -10.85 -7.39 -0.26
N THR A 265 -10.02 -7.51 -1.28
CA THR A 265 -9.51 -8.78 -1.79
C THR A 265 -8.19 -8.55 -2.54
N SER A 266 -7.79 -9.48 -3.40
CA SER A 266 -6.65 -9.41 -4.32
C SER A 266 -7.08 -9.97 -5.69
N GLY A 267 -6.23 -9.92 -6.72
CA GLY A 267 -6.61 -10.24 -8.11
C GLY A 267 -7.44 -11.52 -8.31
N GLY A 268 -7.08 -12.63 -7.65
CA GLY A 268 -7.84 -13.89 -7.72
C GLY A 268 -9.26 -13.80 -7.17
N GLY A 269 -9.47 -12.99 -6.14
CA GLY A 269 -10.78 -12.73 -5.56
C GLY A 269 -11.58 -11.71 -6.36
N VAL A 270 -10.93 -10.73 -6.99
CA VAL A 270 -11.60 -9.85 -7.97
C VAL A 270 -12.15 -10.67 -9.15
N CYS A 271 -11.46 -11.72 -9.59
CA CYS A 271 -11.98 -12.65 -10.59
C CYS A 271 -13.31 -13.30 -10.16
N LEU A 272 -13.44 -13.68 -8.88
CA LEU A 272 -14.68 -14.24 -8.33
C LEU A 272 -15.76 -13.17 -8.15
N MET A 273 -15.35 -11.94 -7.83
CA MET A 273 -16.25 -10.80 -7.67
C MET A 273 -16.74 -10.18 -8.99
N ALA A 274 -16.21 -10.60 -10.15
CA ALA A 274 -16.52 -9.99 -11.44
C ALA A 274 -18.03 -9.93 -11.72
N GLU A 275 -18.79 -10.99 -11.44
CA GLU A 275 -20.25 -10.98 -11.59
C GLU A 275 -20.93 -9.97 -10.64
N GLY A 276 -20.49 -9.92 -9.38
CA GLY A 276 -20.98 -8.95 -8.39
C GLY A 276 -20.71 -7.49 -8.79
N LEU A 277 -19.56 -7.20 -9.41
CA LEU A 277 -19.27 -5.88 -9.97
C LEU A 277 -20.27 -5.50 -11.07
N GLY A 278 -20.63 -6.45 -11.93
CA GLY A 278 -21.68 -6.29 -12.94
C GLY A 278 -23.04 -6.02 -12.30
N LEU A 279 -23.41 -6.76 -11.25
CA LEU A 279 -24.64 -6.54 -10.49
C LEU A 279 -24.70 -5.15 -9.86
N ALA A 280 -23.62 -4.71 -9.20
CA ALA A 280 -23.52 -3.38 -8.61
C ALA A 280 -23.68 -2.29 -9.68
N ALA A 281 -23.09 -2.49 -10.86
CA ALA A 281 -23.22 -1.56 -11.97
C ALA A 281 -24.62 -1.51 -12.58
N MET A 282 -25.24 -2.67 -12.83
CA MET A 282 -26.59 -2.78 -13.39
C MET A 282 -27.62 -2.15 -12.46
N THR A 283 -27.54 -2.46 -11.16
CA THR A 283 -28.46 -1.93 -10.15
C THR A 283 -28.13 -0.50 -9.70
N GLU A 284 -27.05 0.09 -10.24
CA GLU A 284 -26.51 1.39 -9.85
C GLU A 284 -26.31 1.51 -8.34
N THR A 285 -25.74 0.48 -7.74
CA THR A 285 -25.49 0.38 -6.29
C THR A 285 -24.05 0.81 -6.00
N PRO A 286 -23.82 1.89 -5.20
CA PRO A 286 -22.48 2.31 -4.82
C PRO A 286 -21.71 1.22 -4.10
N LEU A 287 -20.46 0.99 -4.49
CA LEU A 287 -19.62 -0.02 -3.88
C LEU A 287 -18.15 0.40 -3.96
N VAL A 288 -17.41 0.24 -2.86
CA VAL A 288 -15.95 0.40 -2.85
C VAL A 288 -15.31 -0.98 -2.71
N VAL A 289 -14.40 -1.33 -3.62
CA VAL A 289 -13.65 -2.59 -3.61
C VAL A 289 -12.17 -2.27 -3.57
N VAL A 290 -11.44 -2.82 -2.61
CA VAL A 290 -9.96 -2.80 -2.65
C VAL A 290 -9.47 -4.09 -3.33
N ASP A 291 -8.66 -3.92 -4.36
CA ASP A 291 -7.80 -4.97 -4.90
C ASP A 291 -6.37 -4.72 -4.43
N ALA A 292 -5.95 -5.49 -3.44
CA ALA A 292 -4.58 -5.47 -2.93
C ALA A 292 -3.73 -6.40 -3.81
N GLN A 293 -3.16 -5.84 -4.87
CA GLN A 293 -2.51 -6.60 -5.94
C GLN A 293 -1.31 -7.41 -5.43
N ARG A 294 -1.15 -8.58 -6.02
CA ARG A 294 0.00 -9.49 -5.87
C ARG A 294 0.26 -10.18 -7.20
N PRO A 295 1.47 -10.69 -7.47
CA PRO A 295 1.75 -11.35 -8.74
C PRO A 295 0.79 -12.54 -8.97
N GLY A 296 0.03 -12.49 -10.06
CA GLY A 296 -0.62 -13.63 -10.69
C GLY A 296 0.28 -14.29 -11.76
N PRO A 297 -0.29 -15.05 -12.72
CA PRO A 297 -1.69 -15.46 -12.80
C PRO A 297 -2.06 -16.54 -11.76
N SER A 298 -3.36 -16.80 -11.58
CA SER A 298 -3.87 -17.77 -10.60
C SER A 298 -3.38 -17.44 -9.17
N THR A 299 -2.91 -18.41 -8.39
CA THR A 299 -2.33 -18.16 -7.06
C THR A 299 -1.10 -17.26 -7.11
N GLY A 300 -0.29 -17.41 -8.16
CA GLY A 300 0.96 -16.68 -8.39
C GLY A 300 1.89 -16.66 -7.16
N LEU A 301 2.28 -15.46 -6.70
CA LEU A 301 3.16 -15.24 -5.56
C LEU A 301 2.45 -14.43 -4.46
N PRO A 302 1.76 -15.08 -3.51
CA PRO A 302 0.88 -14.40 -2.56
C PRO A 302 1.54 -13.33 -1.66
N THR A 303 2.85 -13.45 -1.43
CA THR A 303 3.62 -12.63 -0.48
C THR A 303 4.60 -11.69 -1.19
N ARG A 304 4.25 -11.27 -2.40
CA ARG A 304 5.07 -10.47 -3.32
C ARG A 304 4.24 -9.32 -3.90
N THR A 305 4.92 -8.29 -4.41
CA THR A 305 4.25 -7.12 -4.99
C THR A 305 4.14 -7.20 -6.51
N SER A 306 3.05 -6.67 -7.06
CA SER A 306 2.83 -6.47 -8.49
C SER A 306 1.78 -5.38 -8.72
N GLN A 307 1.82 -4.77 -9.89
CA GLN A 307 0.84 -3.83 -10.42
C GLN A 307 0.17 -4.41 -11.68
N GLY A 308 -0.12 -5.71 -11.65
CA GLY A 308 -0.51 -6.51 -12.81
C GLY A 308 -2.01 -6.55 -13.12
N ASP A 309 -2.85 -5.92 -12.30
CA ASP A 309 -4.31 -6.09 -12.39
C ASP A 309 -5.04 -4.86 -12.97
N LEU A 310 -4.33 -3.78 -13.35
CA LEU A 310 -4.93 -2.53 -13.84
C LEU A 310 -5.88 -2.73 -15.05
N GLU A 311 -5.40 -3.35 -16.12
CA GLU A 311 -6.23 -3.62 -17.30
C GLU A 311 -7.38 -4.56 -16.96
N PHE A 312 -7.13 -5.55 -16.08
CA PHE A 312 -8.16 -6.47 -15.63
C PHE A 312 -9.28 -5.73 -14.90
N VAL A 313 -8.99 -4.90 -13.90
CA VAL A 313 -10.04 -4.19 -13.15
C VAL A 313 -10.76 -3.13 -13.98
N ILE A 314 -10.09 -2.52 -14.97
CA ILE A 314 -10.72 -1.61 -15.94
C ILE A 314 -11.71 -2.35 -16.84
N HIS A 315 -11.55 -3.67 -17.02
CA HIS A 315 -12.39 -4.50 -17.89
C HIS A 315 -13.13 -5.62 -17.16
N ALA A 316 -13.15 -5.59 -15.82
CA ALA A 316 -13.78 -6.64 -15.02
C ALA A 316 -15.31 -6.61 -15.18
N SER A 317 -15.90 -7.80 -15.24
CA SER A 317 -17.30 -8.10 -15.62
C SER A 317 -17.59 -7.99 -17.12
N HIS A 318 -18.66 -8.69 -17.54
CA HIS A 318 -19.17 -8.65 -18.91
C HIS A 318 -19.88 -7.31 -19.21
N ASP A 319 -19.84 -6.92 -20.49
CA ASP A 319 -20.40 -5.68 -21.07
C ASP A 319 -19.85 -4.37 -20.42
N GLU A 320 -20.33 -3.22 -20.88
CA GLU A 320 -19.81 -1.90 -20.55
C GLU A 320 -20.57 -1.24 -19.41
N PHE A 321 -19.83 -0.68 -18.45
CA PHE A 321 -20.36 0.21 -17.42
C PHE A 321 -19.28 1.17 -16.89
N PRO A 322 -19.69 2.33 -16.36
CA PRO A 322 -18.77 3.25 -15.70
C PRO A 322 -18.27 2.71 -14.35
N ARG A 323 -16.99 2.93 -14.08
CA ARG A 323 -16.34 2.67 -12.79
C ARG A 323 -15.21 3.67 -12.57
N PHE A 324 -14.85 3.91 -11.32
CA PHE A 324 -13.59 4.58 -10.99
C PHE A 324 -12.51 3.56 -10.62
N VAL A 325 -11.26 3.85 -10.96
CA VAL A 325 -10.10 3.09 -10.52
C VAL A 325 -9.05 4.05 -9.94
N PHE A 326 -8.75 3.89 -8.67
CA PHE A 326 -7.75 4.68 -7.93
C PHE A 326 -6.58 3.78 -7.51
N ALA A 327 -5.40 4.36 -7.31
CA ALA A 327 -4.23 3.66 -6.80
C ALA A 327 -3.40 4.60 -5.90
N PRO A 328 -3.55 4.53 -4.57
CA PRO A 328 -2.82 5.41 -3.67
C PRO A 328 -1.31 5.23 -3.80
N ARG A 329 -0.59 6.36 -3.74
CA ARG A 329 0.87 6.39 -3.82
C ARG A 329 1.58 6.07 -2.51
N ASP A 330 0.92 6.34 -1.39
CA ASP A 330 1.43 6.17 -0.03
C ASP A 330 0.27 6.04 0.99
N PRO A 331 0.55 5.64 2.25
CA PRO A 331 -0.48 5.54 3.29
C PRO A 331 -1.29 6.83 3.51
N GLN A 332 -0.64 8.00 3.50
CA GLN A 332 -1.31 9.29 3.67
C GLN A 332 -2.38 9.53 2.58
N GLU A 333 -2.03 9.27 1.32
CA GLU A 333 -2.95 9.42 0.21
C GLU A 333 -4.06 8.36 0.25
N ALA A 334 -3.75 7.12 0.68
CA ALA A 334 -4.74 6.04 0.82
C ALA A 334 -5.94 6.44 1.70
N ILE A 335 -5.69 7.09 2.84
CA ILE A 335 -6.78 7.59 3.71
C ILE A 335 -7.73 8.51 2.93
N ASN A 336 -7.17 9.48 2.21
CA ASN A 336 -7.96 10.46 1.47
C ASN A 336 -8.68 9.83 0.28
N LEU A 337 -8.00 8.99 -0.50
CA LEU A 337 -8.58 8.35 -1.68
C LEU A 337 -9.71 7.39 -1.32
N VAL A 338 -9.66 6.71 -0.18
CA VAL A 338 -10.80 5.88 0.26
C VAL A 338 -12.01 6.75 0.56
N ILE A 339 -11.86 7.85 1.31
CA ILE A 339 -12.98 8.77 1.59
C ILE A 339 -13.57 9.31 0.28
N ARG A 340 -12.69 9.71 -0.64
CA ARG A 340 -13.07 10.16 -1.98
C ARG A 340 -13.76 9.08 -2.80
N ALA A 341 -13.31 7.84 -2.72
CA ALA A 341 -13.92 6.69 -3.38
C ALA A 341 -15.36 6.50 -2.93
N PHE A 342 -15.64 6.55 -1.62
CA PHE A 342 -17.02 6.49 -1.12
C PHE A 342 -17.88 7.65 -1.62
N ASN A 343 -17.37 8.88 -1.56
CA ASN A 343 -18.11 10.06 -2.04
C ASN A 343 -18.46 9.94 -3.53
N LEU A 344 -17.50 9.52 -4.36
CA LEU A 344 -17.72 9.37 -5.80
C LEU A 344 -18.58 8.15 -6.13
N ALA A 345 -18.43 7.03 -5.41
CA ALA A 345 -19.29 5.86 -5.52
C ALA A 345 -20.76 6.24 -5.31
N GLU A 346 -21.06 7.01 -4.25
CA GLU A 346 -22.42 7.46 -3.94
C GLU A 346 -22.93 8.52 -4.91
N LYS A 347 -22.10 9.52 -5.25
CA LYS A 347 -22.46 10.60 -6.16
C LYS A 347 -22.83 10.09 -7.55
N TYR A 348 -22.10 9.09 -8.06
CA TYR A 348 -22.34 8.54 -9.39
C TYR A 348 -23.12 7.24 -9.40
N GLN A 349 -23.29 6.60 -8.24
CA GLN A 349 -23.95 5.31 -8.14
C GLN A 349 -23.28 4.25 -9.01
N VAL A 350 -21.97 4.09 -8.77
CA VAL A 350 -21.07 3.20 -9.52
C VAL A 350 -20.09 2.48 -8.59
N PRO A 351 -19.52 1.35 -9.03
CA PRO A 351 -18.37 0.76 -8.36
C PRO A 351 -17.12 1.65 -8.43
N VAL A 352 -16.35 1.66 -7.35
CA VAL A 352 -15.01 2.26 -7.28
C VAL A 352 -14.03 1.20 -6.82
N ILE A 353 -12.98 0.99 -7.61
CA ILE A 353 -11.93 0.01 -7.32
C ILE A 353 -10.67 0.76 -6.89
N ILE A 354 -10.09 0.36 -5.76
CA ILE A 354 -8.84 0.91 -5.23
C ILE A 354 -7.77 -0.17 -5.37
N LEU A 355 -6.79 0.08 -6.23
CA LEU A 355 -5.63 -0.75 -6.46
C LEU A 355 -4.55 -0.41 -5.43
N SER A 356 -4.41 -1.26 -4.42
CA SER A 356 -3.20 -1.32 -3.58
C SER A 356 -2.26 -2.39 -4.15
N ASP A 357 -1.12 -2.62 -3.50
CA ASP A 357 -0.27 -3.79 -3.75
C ASP A 357 0.42 -4.21 -2.44
N GLN A 358 1.05 -5.39 -2.44
CA GLN A 358 1.75 -5.89 -1.26
C GLN A 358 2.83 -4.94 -0.72
N TYR A 359 3.50 -4.18 -1.59
CA TYR A 359 4.54 -3.26 -1.17
C TYR A 359 3.93 -2.08 -0.39
N LEU A 360 2.83 -1.50 -0.88
CA LEU A 360 2.09 -0.49 -0.11
C LEU A 360 1.52 -1.07 1.19
N ALA A 361 0.94 -2.27 1.11
CA ALA A 361 0.22 -2.90 2.20
C ALA A 361 1.10 -3.19 3.44
N ASP A 362 2.31 -3.70 3.21
CA ASP A 362 3.17 -4.23 4.29
C ASP A 362 4.31 -3.30 4.70
N SER A 363 4.66 -2.32 3.85
CA SER A 363 5.72 -1.38 4.21
C SER A 363 5.24 -0.42 5.29
N LYS A 364 6.15 0.20 6.02
CA LYS A 364 5.82 1.17 7.07
C LYS A 364 6.49 2.50 6.78
N TRP A 365 5.76 3.56 7.03
CA TRP A 365 6.19 4.93 6.83
C TRP A 365 6.02 5.72 8.13
N THR A 366 6.92 6.67 8.33
CA THR A 366 6.76 7.69 9.35
C THR A 366 6.28 9.02 8.78
N TYR A 367 5.35 9.66 9.46
CA TYR A 367 4.81 10.97 9.12
C TYR A 367 4.91 11.91 10.31
N GLU A 368 5.20 13.20 10.10
CA GLU A 368 5.11 14.20 11.16
C GLU A 368 3.68 14.43 11.59
N ASN A 369 2.78 14.50 10.61
CA ASN A 369 1.35 14.66 10.79
C ASN A 369 0.62 13.92 9.68
N LEU A 370 -0.60 13.47 9.97
CA LEU A 370 -1.51 12.95 8.96
C LEU A 370 -2.56 14.01 8.60
N GLU A 371 -2.67 14.33 7.32
CA GLU A 371 -3.62 15.30 6.78
C GLU A 371 -4.82 14.59 6.15
N VAL A 372 -5.96 14.61 6.83
CA VAL A 372 -7.23 14.21 6.22
C VAL A 372 -7.80 15.44 5.52
N LYS A 373 -7.72 15.49 4.19
CA LYS A 373 -8.22 16.58 3.32
C LYS A 373 -9.63 16.32 2.82
N GLU A 374 -9.98 15.05 2.60
CA GLU A 374 -11.33 14.64 2.21
C GLU A 374 -12.23 14.50 3.43
N ARG A 375 -13.53 14.73 3.25
CA ARG A 375 -14.55 14.48 4.27
C ARG A 375 -15.67 13.67 3.66
N PRO A 376 -16.31 12.77 4.42
CA PRO A 376 -17.47 12.06 3.91
C PRO A 376 -18.59 13.05 3.59
N ASP A 377 -19.13 12.96 2.38
CA ASP A 377 -20.31 13.72 1.99
C ASP A 377 -21.51 13.29 2.83
N ALA A 378 -22.43 14.23 3.09
CA ALA A 378 -23.70 13.87 3.71
C ALA A 378 -24.48 12.91 2.79
N PRO A 379 -25.18 11.91 3.36
CA PRO A 379 -26.00 11.00 2.56
C PRO A 379 -26.96 11.77 1.65
N GLN A 380 -26.86 11.55 0.35
CA GLN A 380 -27.73 12.22 -0.62
C GLN A 380 -29.06 11.50 -0.75
N PHE A 381 -30.03 11.86 0.10
CA PHE A 381 -31.42 11.45 -0.08
C PHE A 381 -32.14 12.49 -0.90
N SER A 382 -32.32 12.21 -2.19
CA SER A 382 -33.02 13.13 -3.09
C SER A 382 -34.50 13.20 -2.73
N SER A 383 -35.09 14.40 -2.81
CA SER A 383 -36.55 14.51 -2.93
C SER A 383 -36.98 14.02 -4.31
N PHE A 384 -38.00 13.17 -4.37
CA PHE A 384 -38.52 12.63 -5.63
C PHE A 384 -40.06 12.64 -5.63
N PRO A 385 -40.69 12.82 -6.80
CA PRO A 385 -42.12 12.64 -6.93
C PRO A 385 -42.49 11.15 -6.79
N LEU A 386 -43.73 10.90 -6.36
CA LEU A 386 -44.34 9.58 -6.44
C LEU A 386 -45.25 9.51 -7.68
N PRO A 387 -45.29 8.39 -8.42
CA PRO A 387 -44.53 7.16 -8.17
C PRO A 387 -43.02 7.32 -8.45
N TYR A 388 -42.20 6.77 -7.55
CA TYR A 388 -40.74 6.90 -7.59
C TYR A 388 -40.14 6.05 -8.72
N ARG A 389 -39.18 6.62 -9.45
CA ARG A 389 -38.44 5.98 -10.53
C ARG A 389 -36.98 5.85 -10.16
N ARG A 390 -36.57 4.67 -9.65
CA ARG A 390 -35.20 4.39 -9.22
C ARG A 390 -34.17 4.63 -10.33
N TYR A 391 -34.55 4.35 -11.57
CA TYR A 391 -33.67 4.39 -12.73
C TYR A 391 -34.05 5.50 -13.73
N LEU A 392 -34.69 6.58 -13.25
CA LEU A 392 -35.06 7.76 -14.04
C LEU A 392 -33.95 8.15 -15.03
N ILE A 393 -34.29 8.22 -16.31
CA ILE A 393 -33.37 8.60 -17.38
C ILE A 393 -33.11 10.10 -17.27
N SER A 394 -32.03 10.46 -16.59
CA SER A 394 -31.64 11.86 -16.38
C SER A 394 -30.58 12.31 -17.41
N PRO A 395 -30.44 13.63 -17.64
CA PRO A 395 -29.39 14.18 -18.48
C PRO A 395 -27.97 13.83 -17.99
N SER A 396 -27.75 13.83 -16.67
CA SER A 396 -26.46 13.44 -16.07
C SER A 396 -26.21 11.92 -16.07
N GLY A 397 -27.25 11.13 -16.31
CA GLY A 397 -27.22 9.67 -16.13
C GLY A 397 -27.35 9.21 -14.68
N VAL A 398 -27.31 10.11 -13.70
CA VAL A 398 -27.50 9.80 -12.27
C VAL A 398 -28.98 10.00 -11.90
N SER A 399 -29.63 8.93 -11.43
CA SER A 399 -31.03 8.98 -10.96
C SER A 399 -31.11 9.36 -9.48
N PRO A 400 -32.22 9.99 -9.02
CA PRO A 400 -32.49 10.11 -7.59
C PRO A 400 -32.45 8.73 -6.91
N ARG A 401 -31.82 8.64 -5.73
CA ARG A 401 -31.72 7.40 -4.96
C ARG A 401 -32.53 7.50 -3.66
N ALA A 402 -33.47 6.58 -3.50
CA ALA A 402 -34.19 6.30 -2.27
C ALA A 402 -33.63 5.04 -1.61
N ILE A 403 -33.80 4.92 -0.29
CA ILE A 403 -33.38 3.75 0.48
C ILE A 403 -34.61 2.94 0.89
N PRO A 404 -34.62 1.60 0.71
CA PRO A 404 -35.70 0.74 1.19
C PRO A 404 -35.98 0.96 2.68
N GLY A 405 -37.27 1.06 3.04
CA GLY A 405 -37.70 1.33 4.41
C GLY A 405 -37.56 2.80 4.86
N LEU A 406 -36.87 3.65 4.10
CA LEU A 406 -36.78 5.08 4.36
C LEU A 406 -37.78 5.85 3.48
N GLY A 407 -38.96 6.14 4.03
CA GLY A 407 -40.01 6.89 3.35
C GLY A 407 -41.06 6.03 2.65
N LYS A 408 -41.68 6.55 1.59
CA LYS A 408 -42.81 5.91 0.87
C LYS A 408 -42.45 5.32 -0.50
N ALA A 409 -41.19 5.42 -0.93
CA ALA A 409 -40.75 4.90 -2.21
C ALA A 409 -40.72 3.37 -2.19
N LEU A 410 -41.26 2.74 -3.24
CA LEU A 410 -40.93 1.36 -3.58
C LEU A 410 -39.60 1.37 -4.33
N VAL A 411 -38.58 0.71 -3.80
CA VAL A 411 -37.24 0.66 -4.41
C VAL A 411 -37.02 -0.74 -4.96
N VAL A 412 -37.20 -0.91 -6.26
CA VAL A 412 -36.93 -2.17 -6.97
C VAL A 412 -35.52 -2.11 -7.54
N ALA A 413 -34.79 -3.21 -7.44
CA ALA A 413 -33.49 -3.42 -8.08
C ALA A 413 -33.51 -4.81 -8.73
N ASP A 414 -33.08 -4.88 -9.98
CA ASP A 414 -33.11 -6.08 -10.80
C ASP A 414 -31.77 -6.22 -11.54
N SER A 415 -31.32 -7.46 -11.72
CA SER A 415 -30.11 -7.80 -12.46
C SER A 415 -30.33 -7.83 -13.97
N ASP A 416 -31.57 -8.02 -14.42
CA ASP A 416 -31.95 -7.89 -15.82
C ASP A 416 -31.95 -6.42 -16.25
N GLU A 417 -31.94 -6.17 -17.57
CA GLU A 417 -32.24 -4.82 -18.05
C GLU A 417 -33.64 -4.42 -17.60
N HIS A 418 -33.81 -3.17 -17.18
CA HIS A 418 -35.02 -2.75 -16.48
C HIS A 418 -35.49 -1.36 -16.90
N ASP A 419 -36.78 -1.11 -16.65
CA ASP A 419 -37.39 0.20 -16.87
C ASP A 419 -37.02 1.22 -15.77
N GLU A 420 -37.55 2.44 -15.87
CA GLU A 420 -37.25 3.50 -14.90
C GLU A 420 -37.72 3.18 -13.47
N PHE A 421 -38.63 2.23 -13.30
CA PHE A 421 -39.15 1.78 -12.00
C PHE A 421 -38.35 0.59 -11.44
N GLY A 422 -37.53 -0.06 -12.25
CA GLY A 422 -36.70 -1.20 -11.87
C GLY A 422 -37.30 -2.57 -12.19
N HIS A 423 -38.32 -2.63 -13.06
CA HIS A 423 -38.87 -3.90 -13.51
C HIS A 423 -38.20 -4.37 -14.81
N LEU A 424 -37.95 -5.68 -14.91
CA LEU A 424 -37.42 -6.34 -16.09
C LEU A 424 -38.09 -5.87 -17.39
N THR A 425 -37.27 -5.65 -18.43
CA THR A 425 -37.72 -5.29 -19.77
C THR A 425 -36.83 -5.90 -20.85
N GLU A 426 -37.45 -6.30 -21.96
CA GLU A 426 -36.77 -6.69 -23.21
C GLU A 426 -37.04 -5.70 -24.35
N ASP A 427 -37.56 -4.49 -24.04
CA ASP A 427 -37.75 -3.44 -25.04
C ASP A 427 -36.38 -2.96 -25.57
N LEU A 428 -36.11 -3.27 -26.83
CA LEU A 428 -34.83 -2.99 -27.48
C LEU A 428 -34.51 -1.49 -27.60
N ASN A 429 -35.52 -0.63 -27.68
CA ASN A 429 -35.31 0.82 -27.68
C ASN A 429 -34.99 1.32 -26.27
N LEU A 430 -35.70 0.82 -25.27
CA LEU A 430 -35.46 1.18 -23.87
C LEU A 430 -34.08 0.72 -23.40
N ARG A 431 -33.64 -0.49 -23.78
CA ARG A 431 -32.27 -0.98 -23.52
C ARG A 431 -31.23 0.03 -24.01
N VAL A 432 -31.39 0.56 -25.23
CA VAL A 432 -30.46 1.54 -25.79
C VAL A 432 -30.41 2.80 -24.92
N GLU A 433 -31.56 3.30 -24.48
CA GLU A 433 -31.62 4.51 -23.65
C GLU A 433 -31.11 4.30 -22.23
N MET A 434 -31.39 3.16 -21.60
CA MET A 434 -30.85 2.80 -20.28
C MET A 434 -29.35 2.58 -20.29
N HIS A 435 -28.84 1.88 -21.30
CA HIS A 435 -27.40 1.70 -21.45
C HIS A 435 -26.70 3.04 -21.69
N LYS A 436 -27.22 3.90 -22.58
CA LYS A 436 -26.71 5.27 -22.76
C LYS A 436 -26.76 6.06 -21.45
N LYS A 437 -27.84 5.96 -20.67
CA LYS A 437 -27.98 6.63 -19.38
C LYS A 437 -26.85 6.23 -18.42
N ARG A 438 -26.60 4.93 -18.24
CA ARG A 438 -25.49 4.45 -17.40
C ARG A 438 -24.15 5.01 -17.90
N MET A 439 -23.91 4.97 -19.22
CA MET A 439 -22.65 5.45 -19.80
C MET A 439 -22.46 6.98 -19.77
N ARG A 440 -23.53 7.78 -19.82
CA ARG A 440 -23.46 9.26 -19.71
C ARG A 440 -22.76 9.72 -18.43
N LYS A 441 -22.85 8.94 -17.35
CA LYS A 441 -22.15 9.23 -16.08
C LYS A 441 -20.66 9.47 -16.31
N LYS A 442 -20.03 8.69 -17.19
CA LYS A 442 -18.58 8.75 -17.49
C LYS A 442 -18.12 10.14 -17.93
N GLU A 443 -18.94 10.86 -18.70
CA GLU A 443 -18.60 12.22 -19.16
C GLU A 443 -18.42 13.19 -17.99
N THR A 444 -19.32 13.11 -17.01
CA THR A 444 -19.26 13.94 -15.80
C THR A 444 -18.23 13.43 -14.79
N MET A 445 -18.01 12.11 -14.71
CA MET A 445 -16.97 11.51 -13.86
C MET A 445 -15.58 12.03 -14.23
N ARG A 446 -15.25 12.17 -15.52
CA ARG A 446 -13.96 12.71 -15.99
C ARG A 446 -13.66 14.13 -15.50
N LYS A 447 -14.69 14.91 -15.16
CA LYS A 447 -14.54 16.28 -14.60
C LYS A 447 -14.14 16.25 -13.13
N GLU A 448 -14.48 15.17 -12.44
CA GLU A 448 -14.14 15.00 -11.02
C GLU A 448 -12.73 14.46 -10.87
N VAL A 449 -12.28 13.62 -11.80
CA VAL A 449 -10.96 13.01 -11.73
C VAL A 449 -9.87 14.08 -11.68
N ARG A 450 -9.01 13.98 -10.67
CA ARG A 450 -7.90 14.93 -10.49
C ARG A 450 -6.79 14.68 -11.50
N LEU A 451 -6.11 15.74 -11.91
CA LEU A 451 -4.86 15.59 -12.65
C LEU A 451 -3.83 14.85 -11.79
N PRO A 452 -2.98 14.01 -12.41
CA PRO A 452 -1.89 13.35 -11.70
C PRO A 452 -0.94 14.38 -11.09
N TYR A 453 -0.22 13.97 -10.04
CA TYR A 453 0.89 14.77 -9.51
C TYR A 453 1.88 15.03 -10.64
N HIS A 454 2.27 16.30 -10.81
CA HIS A 454 3.13 16.71 -11.91
C HIS A 454 4.25 17.62 -11.41
N ARG A 455 5.47 17.33 -11.87
CA ARG A 455 6.66 18.16 -11.73
C ARG A 455 7.33 18.24 -13.10
N GLU A 456 7.56 19.44 -13.59
CA GLU A 456 8.22 19.64 -14.89
C GLU A 456 9.70 19.22 -14.84
N GLY A 457 10.22 18.80 -15.99
CA GLY A 457 11.64 18.60 -16.24
C GLY A 457 11.92 18.58 -17.74
N LYS A 458 13.13 18.99 -18.13
CA LYS A 458 13.47 19.27 -19.53
C LYS A 458 13.99 18.06 -20.30
N ASP A 459 14.69 17.15 -19.62
CA ASP A 459 15.45 16.09 -20.27
C ASP A 459 14.60 14.82 -20.47
N LEU A 460 13.85 14.43 -19.44
CA LEU A 460 12.94 13.28 -19.47
C LEU A 460 11.84 13.42 -18.42
N THR A 461 10.78 12.63 -18.54
CA THR A 461 9.68 12.59 -17.56
C THR A 461 9.42 11.16 -17.12
N LEU A 462 9.59 10.89 -15.82
CA LEU A 462 9.25 9.61 -15.23
C LEU A 462 7.75 9.55 -14.95
N ILE A 463 7.07 8.54 -15.47
CA ILE A 463 5.62 8.37 -15.36
C ILE A 463 5.34 7.11 -14.56
N GLY A 464 4.51 7.19 -13.52
CA GLY A 464 4.17 6.03 -12.70
C GLY A 464 2.79 6.14 -12.06
N TRP A 465 2.43 5.13 -11.27
CA TRP A 465 1.16 5.07 -10.56
C TRP A 465 1.27 4.19 -9.30
N GLY A 466 0.36 4.38 -8.35
CA GLY A 466 0.36 3.62 -7.10
C GLY A 466 1.71 3.68 -6.36
N SER A 467 2.13 2.55 -5.79
CA SER A 467 3.29 2.48 -4.88
C SER A 467 4.66 2.76 -5.51
N THR A 468 4.77 2.92 -6.85
CA THR A 468 6.03 3.31 -7.51
C THR A 468 6.39 4.78 -7.30
N TRP A 469 5.52 5.60 -6.70
CA TRP A 469 5.78 7.03 -6.49
C TRP A 469 7.08 7.30 -5.74
N GLY A 470 7.26 6.66 -4.58
CA GLY A 470 8.37 7.00 -3.69
C GLY A 470 9.74 6.75 -4.34
N VAL A 471 9.86 5.65 -5.09
CA VAL A 471 11.09 5.30 -5.82
C VAL A 471 11.31 6.20 -7.04
N ILE A 472 10.24 6.61 -7.74
CA ILE A 472 10.32 7.56 -8.86
C ILE A 472 10.72 8.94 -8.37
N GLU A 473 10.14 9.43 -7.27
CA GLU A 473 10.44 10.72 -6.68
C GLU A 473 11.91 10.80 -6.28
N GLU A 474 12.41 9.80 -5.54
CA GLU A 474 13.80 9.77 -5.09
C GLU A 474 14.79 9.55 -6.24
N ALA A 475 14.45 8.72 -7.24
CA ALA A 475 15.25 8.60 -8.45
C ALA A 475 15.36 9.95 -9.19
N GLY A 476 14.25 10.69 -9.30
CA GLY A 476 14.25 12.02 -9.91
C GLY A 476 15.10 13.04 -9.12
N GLU A 477 15.06 13.02 -7.79
CA GLU A 477 15.91 13.85 -6.93
C GLU A 477 17.41 13.54 -7.16
N ARG A 478 17.77 12.25 -7.27
CA ARG A 478 19.17 11.82 -7.52
C ARG A 478 19.64 12.14 -8.94
N LEU A 479 18.79 11.97 -9.96
CA LEU A 479 19.09 12.38 -11.34
C LEU A 479 19.37 13.89 -11.41
N LYS A 480 18.57 14.70 -10.71
CA LYS A 480 18.76 16.14 -10.64
C LYS A 480 20.10 16.51 -9.99
N ALA A 481 20.51 15.79 -8.95
CA ALA A 481 21.82 15.98 -8.32
C ALA A 481 22.99 15.62 -9.26
N GLU A 482 22.77 14.74 -10.24
CA GLU A 482 23.72 14.41 -11.31
C GLU A 482 23.60 15.31 -12.55
N GLY A 483 22.75 16.34 -12.51
CA GLY A 483 22.58 17.31 -13.58
C GLY A 483 21.58 16.92 -14.68
N ILE A 484 20.77 15.87 -14.47
CA ILE A 484 19.69 15.45 -15.38
C ILE A 484 18.36 16.00 -14.86
N ASP A 485 17.74 16.92 -15.59
CA ASP A 485 16.49 17.58 -15.23
C ASP A 485 15.27 16.71 -15.56
N SER A 486 14.91 15.85 -14.60
CA SER A 486 13.81 14.88 -14.74
C SER A 486 12.48 15.38 -14.15
N GLY A 487 11.46 15.38 -15.01
CA GLY A 487 10.07 15.60 -14.65
C GLY A 487 9.43 14.32 -14.07
N ILE A 488 8.27 14.48 -13.43
CA ILE A 488 7.48 13.40 -12.86
C ILE A 488 6.01 13.61 -13.20
N ILE A 489 5.33 12.55 -13.65
CA ILE A 489 3.87 12.46 -13.67
C ILE A 489 3.48 11.21 -12.90
N HIS A 490 2.68 11.35 -11.84
CA HIS A 490 2.29 10.21 -11.01
C HIS A 490 0.78 10.15 -10.78
N PHE A 491 0.17 9.03 -11.18
CA PHE A 491 -1.28 8.83 -11.13
C PHE A 491 -1.72 8.15 -9.84
N SER A 492 -2.71 8.76 -9.20
CA SER A 492 -3.47 8.15 -8.10
C SER A 492 -4.95 7.97 -8.43
N GLU A 493 -5.49 8.76 -9.36
CA GLU A 493 -6.81 8.54 -9.97
C GLU A 493 -6.59 8.16 -11.44
N ILE A 494 -6.76 6.88 -11.77
CA ILE A 494 -6.27 6.31 -13.05
C ILE A 494 -7.39 6.22 -14.08
N TYR A 495 -8.58 5.75 -13.68
CA TYR A 495 -9.69 5.56 -14.61
C TYR A 495 -11.00 6.14 -14.08
N PRO A 496 -11.79 6.84 -14.92
CA PRO A 496 -11.42 7.32 -16.27
C PRO A 496 -10.30 8.38 -16.21
N LEU A 497 -9.62 8.66 -17.32
CA LEU A 497 -8.63 9.74 -17.35
C LEU A 497 -9.30 11.14 -17.25
N PRO A 498 -8.65 12.10 -16.57
CA PRO A 498 -9.19 13.46 -16.42
C PRO A 498 -9.33 14.16 -17.78
N LEU A 499 -10.21 15.17 -17.86
CA LEU A 499 -10.45 15.88 -19.13
C LEU A 499 -9.20 16.61 -19.65
N GLN A 500 -8.40 17.17 -18.75
CA GLN A 500 -7.23 17.98 -19.09
C GLN A 500 -5.96 17.13 -19.30
N ILE A 501 -6.08 15.81 -19.42
CA ILE A 501 -4.92 14.92 -19.51
C ILE A 501 -4.11 15.16 -20.78
N GLU A 502 -4.76 15.46 -21.90
CA GLU A 502 -4.10 15.67 -23.20
C GLU A 502 -3.19 16.91 -23.18
N GLU A 503 -3.64 17.99 -22.52
CA GLU A 503 -2.86 19.22 -22.35
C GLU A 503 -1.59 18.94 -21.55
N LEU A 504 -1.69 18.18 -20.46
CA LEU A 504 -0.54 17.79 -19.65
C LEU A 504 0.52 17.03 -20.48
N PHE A 505 0.09 16.06 -21.31
CA PHE A 505 1.03 15.27 -22.11
C PHE A 505 1.60 15.99 -23.33
N SER A 506 1.02 17.12 -23.74
CA SER A 506 1.52 17.91 -24.89
C SER A 506 2.89 18.57 -24.63
N HIS A 507 3.31 18.64 -23.37
CA HIS A 507 4.55 19.29 -22.92
C HIS A 507 5.58 18.31 -22.31
N VAL A 508 5.34 17.00 -22.41
CA VAL A 508 6.18 15.99 -21.77
C VAL A 508 7.42 15.67 -22.61
N SER A 509 8.60 15.97 -22.07
CA SER A 509 9.88 15.51 -22.62
C SER A 509 10.12 14.03 -22.32
N LEU A 510 10.49 13.26 -23.35
CA LEU A 510 10.92 11.85 -23.29
C LEU A 510 10.18 11.03 -22.21
N PRO A 511 8.89 10.68 -22.43
CA PRO A 511 8.08 9.99 -21.43
C PRO A 511 8.63 8.57 -21.17
N VAL A 512 8.99 8.28 -19.92
CA VAL A 512 9.46 6.96 -19.46
C VAL A 512 8.49 6.40 -18.44
N VAL A 513 7.73 5.36 -18.80
CA VAL A 513 6.72 4.76 -17.92
C VAL A 513 7.34 3.67 -17.05
N VAL A 514 7.12 3.73 -15.73
CA VAL A 514 7.73 2.84 -14.73
C VAL A 514 6.64 2.05 -14.01
N GLU A 515 6.63 0.72 -14.20
CA GLU A 515 5.53 -0.14 -13.70
C GLU A 515 6.01 -1.49 -13.14
N ASN A 516 5.32 -1.97 -12.11
CA ASN A 516 5.55 -3.29 -11.52
C ASN A 516 4.72 -4.41 -12.19
N ASN A 517 4.68 -4.42 -13.52
CA ASN A 517 4.04 -5.45 -14.34
C ASN A 517 4.85 -5.74 -15.62
N TYR A 518 4.46 -6.75 -16.38
CA TYR A 518 5.17 -7.15 -17.60
C TYR A 518 4.83 -6.25 -18.81
N GLY A 519 3.54 -5.97 -19.03
CA GLY A 519 3.04 -5.36 -20.27
C GLY A 519 3.12 -3.84 -20.36
N GLY A 520 3.33 -3.15 -19.24
CA GLY A 520 3.17 -1.70 -19.15
C GLY A 520 1.70 -1.31 -19.31
N GLN A 521 0.86 -1.72 -18.35
CA GLN A 521 -0.60 -1.57 -18.44
C GLN A 521 -1.05 -0.11 -18.38
N LEU A 522 -0.39 0.76 -17.60
CA LEU A 522 -0.64 2.20 -17.64
C LEU A 522 -0.23 2.76 -19.00
N ALA A 523 0.92 2.37 -19.54
CA ALA A 523 1.34 2.80 -20.87
C ALA A 523 0.30 2.42 -21.94
N ASN A 524 -0.21 1.19 -21.93
CA ASN A 524 -1.27 0.75 -22.84
C ASN A 524 -2.56 1.58 -22.70
N LEU A 525 -2.97 1.88 -21.47
CA LEU A 525 -4.13 2.74 -21.20
C LEU A 525 -3.91 4.14 -21.79
N LEU A 526 -2.75 4.75 -21.53
CA LEU A 526 -2.42 6.08 -22.05
C LEU A 526 -2.34 6.09 -23.58
N GLU A 527 -1.74 5.08 -24.21
CA GLU A 527 -1.72 4.93 -25.67
C GLU A 527 -3.14 4.82 -26.25
N ARG A 528 -4.00 4.03 -25.61
CA ARG A 528 -5.39 3.83 -26.02
C ARG A 528 -6.18 5.13 -25.95
N GLU A 529 -6.07 5.87 -24.85
CA GLU A 529 -6.92 7.05 -24.59
C GLU A 529 -6.36 8.32 -25.24
N LEU A 530 -5.03 8.52 -25.23
CA LEU A 530 -4.38 9.73 -25.76
C LEU A 530 -4.00 9.62 -27.24
N LYS A 531 -3.95 8.41 -27.79
CA LYS A 531 -3.43 8.13 -29.15
C LYS A 531 -1.99 8.63 -29.36
N LEU A 532 -1.19 8.62 -28.30
CA LEU A 532 0.25 8.96 -28.29
C LEU A 532 1.08 7.72 -27.96
N PRO A 533 2.27 7.53 -28.55
CA PRO A 533 3.13 6.38 -28.27
C PRO A 533 3.92 6.55 -26.96
N PHE A 534 4.08 5.47 -26.20
CA PHE A 534 4.91 5.42 -24.98
C PHE A 534 5.97 4.30 -25.11
N PRO A 535 7.03 4.53 -25.92
CA PRO A 535 7.99 3.48 -26.29
C PRO A 535 9.00 3.15 -25.18
N PHE A 536 9.27 4.09 -24.26
CA PHE A 536 10.22 3.87 -23.17
C PHE A 536 9.48 3.39 -21.92
N ARG A 537 9.65 2.11 -21.61
CA ARG A 537 8.98 1.45 -20.48
C ARG A 537 10.00 0.73 -19.62
N ILE A 538 10.00 1.02 -18.33
CA ILE A 538 10.82 0.37 -17.31
C ILE A 538 9.91 -0.52 -16.48
N ASN A 539 9.89 -1.79 -16.85
CA ASN A 539 9.00 -2.77 -16.25
C ASN A 539 9.76 -3.70 -15.28
N SER A 540 9.11 -4.10 -14.19
CA SER A 540 9.61 -5.12 -13.25
C SER A 540 8.49 -6.03 -12.79
N TYR A 541 8.71 -7.34 -12.92
CA TYR A 541 7.68 -8.37 -12.68
C TYR A 541 8.26 -9.59 -11.94
N ASN A 542 9.34 -9.40 -11.18
CA ASN A 542 9.97 -10.45 -10.39
C ASN A 542 9.34 -10.63 -9.00
N GLY A 543 8.27 -9.91 -8.68
CA GLY A 543 7.59 -9.94 -7.39
C GLY A 543 8.23 -9.05 -6.29
N ARG A 544 9.21 -8.21 -6.64
CA ARG A 544 9.86 -7.28 -5.70
C ARG A 544 9.60 -5.82 -6.10
N PRO A 545 9.57 -4.90 -5.13
CA PRO A 545 9.49 -3.47 -5.42
C PRO A 545 10.75 -3.02 -6.16
N PHE A 546 10.66 -1.92 -6.89
CA PHE A 546 11.84 -1.25 -7.40
C PHE A 546 12.68 -0.70 -6.25
N LEU A 547 13.99 -0.85 -6.39
CA LEU A 547 14.99 -0.18 -5.55
C LEU A 547 15.50 1.05 -6.30
N VAL A 548 15.81 2.12 -5.56
CA VAL A 548 16.19 3.42 -6.16
C VAL A 548 17.38 3.27 -7.11
N GLU A 549 18.42 2.56 -6.69
CA GLU A 549 19.64 2.35 -7.48
C GLU A 549 19.37 1.54 -8.75
N GLU A 550 18.46 0.56 -8.69
CA GLU A 550 18.09 -0.25 -9.84
C GLU A 550 17.28 0.55 -10.86
N LEU A 551 16.36 1.41 -10.40
CA LEU A 551 15.61 2.30 -11.28
C LEU A 551 16.54 3.32 -11.95
N LEU A 552 17.45 3.95 -11.19
CA LEU A 552 18.41 4.91 -11.72
C LEU A 552 19.26 4.35 -12.86
N LEU A 553 19.76 3.11 -12.70
CA LEU A 553 20.53 2.45 -13.74
C LEU A 553 19.72 2.31 -15.04
N LYS A 554 18.48 1.82 -14.93
CA LYS A 554 17.59 1.63 -16.09
C LYS A 554 17.21 2.96 -16.75
N VAL A 555 16.94 4.02 -15.98
CA VAL A 555 16.63 5.35 -16.53
C VAL A 555 17.82 5.92 -17.30
N LYS A 556 19.04 5.78 -16.77
CA LYS A 556 20.27 6.24 -17.46
C LYS A 556 20.56 5.45 -18.73
N GLU A 557 20.17 4.18 -18.82
CA GLU A 557 20.24 3.41 -20.05
C GLU A 557 19.27 3.94 -21.12
N VAL A 558 18.06 4.33 -20.71
CA VAL A 558 17.08 4.98 -21.60
C VAL A 558 17.62 6.33 -22.11
N GLY A 559 18.13 7.18 -21.23
CA GLY A 559 18.66 8.50 -21.61
C GLY A 559 19.90 8.47 -22.53
N LYS A 560 20.56 7.32 -22.69
CA LYS A 560 21.63 7.13 -23.69
C LYS A 560 21.11 6.72 -25.07
N ASN A 561 19.89 6.18 -25.14
CA ASN A 561 19.30 5.57 -26.32
C ASN A 561 18.12 6.36 -26.91
N GLY A 562 17.58 7.33 -26.17
CA GLY A 562 16.62 8.33 -26.64
C GLY A 562 17.31 9.62 -27.04
#